data_AF-A0A1F6Y5V6-F1
#
_entry.id   AF-A0A1F6Y5V6-F1
#
_cell.length_a   1.000
_cell.length_b   1.000
_cell.length_c   1.000
_cell.angle_alpha   90.00
_cell.angle_beta   90.00
_cell.angle_gamma   90.00
#
_symmetry.space_group_name_H-M   'P 1'
#
loop_
_entity.id
_entity.type
_entity.pdbx_description
1 polymer ?
#
loop_
_entity_poly.entity_id
_entity_poly.type
_entity_poly.pdbx_seq_one_letter_code
_entity_poly.pdbx_strand_id
1 'polypeptide(L)'
;METDTGHKLNPLYVLIVVVVLGGLAYLLIVFKINTPYQVITPDNYPEGAKISLYQGLPPGFPSDVILEDKELDYSGSVKSADGRTRTTVSYISDSTLSNLVEIYQTSLRANGWEVSVLASSPKMAIIKVLKGQKQVLISLAPLQDKVMLTFRYEN
;
A
#
# COMPACT_ATOMS: atom_id res chain seq x y z
N MET A 1 -7.35 66.76 -15.07
CA MET A 1 -7.87 65.81 -16.07
C MET A 1 -6.87 64.66 -16.08
N GLU A 2 -7.23 63.57 -15.40
CA GLU A 2 -6.36 62.41 -15.16
C GLU A 2 -5.93 61.75 -16.47
N THR A 3 -4.63 61.45 -16.57
CA THR A 3 -4.08 60.57 -17.61
C THR A 3 -4.25 59.12 -17.17
N ASP A 4 -5.33 58.49 -17.62
CA ASP A 4 -5.51 57.04 -17.52
C ASP A 4 -4.51 56.33 -18.44
N THR A 5 -3.41 55.86 -17.86
CA THR A 5 -2.42 55.02 -18.55
C THR A 5 -2.81 53.56 -18.33
N GLY A 6 -3.79 53.11 -19.11
CA GLY A 6 -4.18 51.71 -19.19
C GLY A 6 -3.00 50.84 -19.66
N HIS A 7 -2.28 50.25 -18.71
CA HIS A 7 -1.25 49.25 -18.98
C HIS A 7 -1.90 48.03 -19.64
N LYS A 8 -1.86 47.96 -20.97
CA LYS A 8 -2.21 46.74 -21.72
C LYS A 8 -1.19 45.66 -21.35
N LEU A 9 -1.64 44.66 -20.59
CA LEU A 9 -0.86 43.46 -20.28
C LEU A 9 -0.40 42.80 -21.58
N ASN A 10 0.91 42.60 -21.72
CA ASN A 10 1.48 41.92 -22.87
C ASN A 10 0.96 40.46 -22.91
N PRO A 11 0.37 39.99 -24.02
CA PRO A 11 -0.17 38.63 -24.11
C PRO A 11 0.87 37.54 -23.81
N LEU A 12 2.15 37.82 -24.07
CA LEU A 12 3.25 36.92 -23.72
C LEU A 12 3.39 36.74 -22.20
N TYR A 13 3.21 37.82 -21.43
CA TYR A 13 3.23 37.77 -19.96
C TYR A 13 2.04 36.97 -19.42
N VAL A 14 0.85 37.15 -19.99
CA VAL A 14 -0.34 36.38 -19.60
C VAL A 14 -0.12 34.89 -19.86
N LEU A 15 0.45 34.52 -21.01
CA LEU A 15 0.74 33.13 -21.35
C LEU A 15 1.74 32.49 -20.37
N ILE A 16 2.83 33.20 -20.04
CA ILE A 16 3.84 32.71 -19.08
C ILE A 16 3.21 32.46 -17.71
N VAL A 17 2.37 33.39 -17.22
CA VAL A 17 1.69 33.24 -15.93
C VAL A 17 0.77 32.02 -15.93
N VAL A 18 0.01 31.77 -17.01
CA VAL A 18 -0.88 30.59 -17.10
C VAL A 18 -0.08 29.29 -17.09
N VAL A 19 1.05 29.21 -17.82
CA VAL A 19 1.90 28.02 -17.85
C VAL A 19 2.56 27.77 -16.50
N VAL A 20 3.04 28.82 -15.83
CA VAL A 20 3.64 28.71 -14.48
C VAL A 20 2.61 28.26 -13.46
N LEU A 21 1.40 28.85 -13.46
CA LEU A 21 0.32 28.45 -12.55
C LEU A 21 -0.16 27.02 -12.83
N GLY A 22 -0.28 26.63 -14.10
CA GLY A 22 -0.63 25.26 -14.49
C GLY A 22 0.43 24.25 -14.07
N GLY A 23 1.71 24.57 -14.25
CA GLY A 23 2.83 23.75 -13.79
C GLY A 23 2.86 23.62 -12.26
N LEU A 24 2.63 24.72 -11.53
CA LEU A 24 2.56 24.69 -10.07
C LEU A 24 1.38 23.86 -9.57
N ALA A 25 0.21 23.99 -10.20
CA ALA A 25 -0.98 23.19 -9.87
C ALA A 25 -0.74 21.71 -10.17
N TYR A 26 -0.12 21.38 -11.30
CA TYR A 26 0.27 20.00 -11.64
C TYR A 26 1.26 19.44 -10.61
N LEU A 27 2.28 20.22 -10.24
CA LEU A 27 3.22 19.83 -9.19
C LEU A 27 2.52 19.65 -7.84
N LEU A 28 1.55 20.49 -7.46
CA LEU A 28 0.78 20.29 -6.22
C LEU A 28 -0.12 19.05 -6.24
N ILE A 29 -0.60 18.64 -7.42
CA ILE A 29 -1.37 17.39 -7.59
C ILE A 29 -0.44 16.17 -7.53
N VAL A 30 0.70 16.22 -8.21
CA VAL A 30 1.71 15.13 -8.21
C VAL A 30 2.43 15.02 -6.87
N PHE A 31 2.72 16.15 -6.23
CA PHE A 31 3.25 16.28 -4.88
C PHE A 31 2.13 16.46 -3.84
N LYS A 32 0.93 15.90 -4.04
CA LYS A 32 0.10 15.59 -2.88
C LYS A 32 0.86 14.52 -2.10
N ILE A 33 1.67 15.05 -1.19
CA ILE A 33 2.56 14.37 -0.28
C ILE A 33 1.79 13.21 0.32
N ASN A 34 2.40 12.02 0.23
CA ASN A 34 2.12 10.85 1.05
C ASN A 34 2.26 11.23 2.54
N THR A 35 1.43 12.12 3.05
CA THR A 35 1.34 12.38 4.47
C THR A 35 0.70 11.13 5.06
N PRO A 36 1.42 10.36 5.89
CA PRO A 36 0.82 9.19 6.51
C PRO A 36 -0.40 9.67 7.29
N TYR A 37 -1.55 9.04 7.04
CA TYR A 37 -2.75 9.28 7.82
C TYR A 37 -2.41 9.06 9.30
N GLN A 38 -2.59 10.10 10.13
CA GLN A 38 -2.48 9.96 11.57
C GLN A 38 -3.72 9.20 12.06
N VAL A 39 -3.50 7.96 12.51
CA VAL A 39 -4.55 7.13 13.10
C VAL A 39 -4.51 7.32 14.62
N ILE A 40 -5.66 7.57 15.22
CA ILE A 40 -5.84 7.49 16.67
C ILE A 40 -5.60 6.02 17.06
N THR A 41 -4.51 5.75 17.76
CA THR A 41 -4.17 4.43 18.29
C THR A 41 -5.21 4.01 19.33
N PRO A 42 -5.95 2.90 19.13
CA PRO A 42 -6.73 2.28 20.19
C PRO A 42 -5.82 1.86 21.35
N ASP A 43 -6.36 1.82 22.57
CA ASP A 43 -5.63 1.50 23.83
C ASP A 43 -4.91 0.13 23.84
N ASN A 44 -5.14 -0.70 22.82
CA ASN A 44 -4.56 -2.04 22.67
C ASN A 44 -3.17 -2.06 22.01
N TYR A 45 -2.61 -0.89 21.64
CA TYR A 45 -1.25 -0.82 21.11
C TYR A 45 -0.21 -0.68 22.23
N PRO A 46 0.94 -1.38 22.15
CA PRO A 46 2.00 -1.23 23.14
C PRO A 46 2.40 0.24 23.32
N GLU A 47 2.61 0.65 24.56
CA GLU A 47 3.06 2.01 24.85
C GLU A 47 4.36 2.32 24.07
N GLY A 48 4.38 3.46 23.38
CA GLY A 48 5.50 3.85 22.52
C GLY A 48 5.49 3.26 21.09
N ALA A 49 4.45 2.51 20.69
CA ALA A 49 4.32 2.03 19.32
C ALA A 49 4.13 3.19 18.32
N LYS A 50 4.81 3.11 17.17
CA LYS A 50 4.64 4.06 16.06
C LYS A 50 3.86 3.40 14.93
N ILE A 51 2.73 4.00 14.56
CA ILE A 51 1.89 3.54 13.45
C ILE A 51 2.17 4.40 12.21
N SER A 52 2.26 3.76 11.05
CA SER A 52 2.37 4.42 9.75
C SER A 52 1.40 3.78 8.79
N LEU A 53 0.54 4.59 8.14
CA LEU A 53 -0.34 4.15 7.06
C LEU A 53 0.22 4.60 5.71
N TYR A 54 -0.02 3.80 4.69
CA TYR A 54 0.49 4.01 3.34
C TYR A 54 -0.66 3.91 2.32
N GLN A 55 -0.56 4.67 1.23
CA GLN A 55 -1.48 4.53 0.09
C GLN A 55 -1.09 3.34 -0.81
N GLY A 56 0.20 2.97 -0.80
CA GLY A 56 0.74 1.83 -1.56
C GLY A 56 1.48 0.86 -0.65
N LEU A 57 2.36 0.04 -1.25
CA LEU A 57 3.17 -0.90 -0.47
C LEU A 57 4.14 -0.17 0.47
N PRO A 58 4.26 -0.60 1.75
CA PRO A 58 5.18 0.01 2.68
C PRO A 58 6.63 -0.22 2.25
N PRO A 59 7.55 0.73 2.51
CA PRO A 59 8.96 0.56 2.18
C PRO A 59 9.55 -0.72 2.79
N GLY A 60 10.28 -1.49 1.98
CA GLY A 60 10.92 -2.73 2.41
C GLY A 60 9.99 -3.95 2.48
N PHE A 61 8.69 -3.80 2.26
CA PHE A 61 7.78 -4.94 2.09
C PHE A 61 8.18 -5.73 0.82
N PRO A 62 8.24 -7.07 0.88
CA PRO A 62 8.61 -7.89 -0.27
C PRO A 62 7.50 -7.88 -1.33
N SER A 63 7.60 -6.99 -2.33
CA SER A 63 6.55 -6.82 -3.35
C SER A 63 6.33 -8.06 -4.22
N ASP A 64 7.32 -8.96 -4.32
CA ASP A 64 7.23 -10.22 -5.07
C ASP A 64 6.28 -11.26 -4.45
N VAL A 65 5.74 -10.99 -3.25
CA VAL A 65 4.65 -11.80 -2.66
C VAL A 65 3.24 -11.32 -3.06
N ILE A 66 3.13 -10.15 -3.66
CA ILE A 66 1.86 -9.63 -4.19
C ILE A 66 1.77 -10.07 -5.64
N LEU A 67 0.84 -10.99 -5.94
CA LEU A 67 0.76 -11.65 -7.24
C LEU A 67 -0.30 -11.06 -8.17
N GLU A 68 -1.21 -10.26 -7.63
CA GLU A 68 -2.27 -9.61 -8.39
C GLU A 68 -2.04 -8.11 -8.42
N ASP A 69 -2.31 -7.50 -9.57
CA ASP A 69 -2.32 -6.04 -9.73
C ASP A 69 -3.66 -5.50 -9.23
N LYS A 70 -3.73 -5.26 -7.92
CA LYS A 70 -4.92 -4.78 -7.20
C LYS A 70 -4.59 -3.55 -6.37
N GLU A 71 -5.57 -2.65 -6.26
CA GLU A 71 -5.51 -1.57 -5.27
C GLU A 71 -5.56 -2.16 -3.86
N LEU A 72 -4.76 -1.60 -2.95
CA LEU A 72 -4.67 -2.08 -1.58
C LEU A 72 -5.82 -1.50 -0.74
N ASP A 73 -6.64 -2.38 -0.17
CA ASP A 73 -7.68 -2.00 0.80
C ASP A 73 -7.07 -1.51 2.13
N TYR A 74 -5.89 -2.04 2.50
CA TYR A 74 -5.16 -1.59 3.67
C TYR A 74 -3.65 -1.73 3.47
N SER A 75 -2.89 -0.76 3.96
CA SER A 75 -1.45 -0.82 4.01
C SER A 75 -0.92 -0.03 5.20
N GLY A 76 -0.23 -0.72 6.12
CA GLY A 76 0.19 -0.11 7.38
C GLY A 76 1.36 -0.84 8.03
N SER A 77 2.10 -0.13 8.87
CA SER A 77 3.17 -0.69 9.69
C SER A 77 3.05 -0.20 11.12
N VAL A 78 3.39 -1.09 12.05
CA VAL A 78 3.43 -0.84 13.48
C VAL A 78 4.82 -1.18 13.96
N LYS A 79 5.55 -0.17 14.44
CA LYS A 79 6.86 -0.35 15.05
C LYS A 79 6.72 -0.41 16.56
N SER A 80 7.12 -1.54 17.14
CA SER A 80 7.13 -1.77 18.58
C SER A 80 8.27 -1.00 19.25
N ALA A 81 8.18 -0.81 20.57
CA ALA A 81 9.20 -0.13 21.37
C ALA A 81 10.58 -0.83 21.34
N ASP A 82 10.60 -2.15 21.12
CA ASP A 82 11.81 -2.96 20.96
C ASP A 82 12.45 -2.85 19.56
N GLY A 83 11.88 -2.04 18.68
CA GLY A 83 12.39 -1.79 17.34
C GLY A 83 11.84 -2.70 16.25
N ARG A 84 11.14 -3.79 16.59
CA ARG A 84 10.52 -4.69 15.60
C ARG A 84 9.41 -3.99 14.83
N THR A 85 9.34 -4.20 13.53
CA THR A 85 8.28 -3.64 12.69
C THR A 85 7.40 -4.74 12.14
N ARG A 86 6.10 -4.64 12.42
CA ARG A 86 5.09 -5.47 11.78
C ARG A 86 4.37 -4.66 10.72
N THR A 87 4.45 -5.13 9.49
CA THR A 87 3.75 -4.56 8.34
C THR A 87 2.57 -5.44 7.97
N THR A 88 1.41 -4.83 7.74
CA THR A 88 0.21 -5.50 7.24
C THR A 88 -0.26 -4.82 5.97
N VAL A 89 -0.53 -5.62 4.95
CA VAL A 89 -1.10 -5.20 3.67
C VAL A 89 -2.29 -6.09 3.39
N SER A 90 -3.38 -5.58 2.83
CA SER A 90 -4.47 -6.41 2.34
C SER A 90 -5.09 -5.85 1.07
N TYR A 91 -5.65 -6.75 0.27
CA TYR A 91 -6.49 -6.41 -0.87
C TYR A 91 -7.57 -7.47 -1.09
N ILE A 92 -8.61 -7.11 -1.84
CA ILE A 92 -9.68 -8.01 -2.25
C ILE A 92 -9.44 -8.53 -3.67
N SER A 93 -9.40 -9.86 -3.80
CA SER A 93 -9.34 -10.56 -5.09
C SER A 93 -10.74 -11.01 -5.53
N ASP A 94 -10.96 -10.96 -6.84
CA ASP A 94 -12.16 -11.52 -7.48
C ASP A 94 -11.99 -13.02 -7.82
N SER A 95 -10.87 -13.63 -7.42
CA SER A 95 -10.60 -15.06 -7.61
C SER A 95 -11.19 -15.90 -6.47
N THR A 96 -11.36 -17.20 -6.72
CA THR A 96 -11.78 -18.16 -5.69
C THR A 96 -10.63 -18.49 -4.74
N LEU A 97 -10.99 -18.90 -3.51
CA LEU A 97 -10.02 -19.27 -2.47
C LEU A 97 -9.10 -20.42 -2.94
N SER A 98 -9.66 -21.46 -3.57
CA SER A 98 -8.88 -22.60 -4.05
C SER A 98 -7.87 -22.20 -5.12
N ASN A 99 -8.29 -21.37 -6.08
CA ASN A 99 -7.41 -20.89 -7.14
C ASN A 99 -6.28 -20.01 -6.59
N LEU A 100 -6.59 -19.11 -5.65
CA LEU A 100 -5.56 -18.29 -5.01
C LEU A 100 -4.55 -19.14 -4.24
N VAL A 101 -5.00 -20.13 -3.47
CA VAL A 101 -4.10 -21.04 -2.75
C VAL A 101 -3.15 -21.78 -3.70
N GLU A 102 -3.62 -22.18 -4.87
CA GLU A 102 -2.80 -22.83 -5.90
C GLU A 102 -1.81 -21.85 -6.55
N ILE A 103 -2.29 -20.66 -6.96
CA ILE A 103 -1.47 -19.60 -7.56
C ILE A 103 -0.35 -19.18 -6.61
N TYR A 104 -0.66 -18.96 -5.33
CA TYR A 104 0.29 -18.54 -4.32
C TYR A 104 1.35 -19.61 -4.07
N GLN A 105 0.95 -20.89 -4.02
CA GLN A 105 1.90 -21.98 -3.86
C GLN A 105 2.83 -22.14 -5.06
N THR A 106 2.29 -22.04 -6.27
CA THR A 106 3.04 -22.30 -7.50
C THR A 106 3.95 -21.12 -7.83
N SER A 107 3.40 -19.91 -7.87
CA SER A 107 4.11 -18.71 -8.31
C SER A 107 5.20 -18.30 -7.33
N LEU A 108 4.94 -18.40 -6.01
CA LEU A 108 5.97 -18.05 -5.03
C LEU A 108 7.12 -19.06 -4.99
N ARG A 109 6.84 -20.36 -5.16
CA ARG A 109 7.91 -21.36 -5.33
C ARG A 109 8.73 -21.09 -6.59
N ALA A 110 8.09 -20.75 -7.70
CA ALA A 110 8.78 -20.36 -8.93
C ALA A 110 9.66 -19.10 -8.73
N ASN A 111 9.23 -18.18 -7.87
CA ASN A 111 9.99 -16.99 -7.47
C ASN A 111 11.04 -17.25 -6.36
N GLY A 112 11.30 -18.51 -6.02
CA GLY A 112 12.33 -18.92 -5.05
C GLY A 112 11.94 -18.72 -3.59
N TRP A 113 10.65 -18.66 -3.28
CA TRP A 113 10.16 -18.71 -1.90
C TRP A 113 9.94 -20.16 -1.46
N GLU A 114 10.31 -20.46 -0.22
CA GLU A 114 9.83 -21.65 0.47
C GLU A 114 8.38 -21.41 0.90
N VAL A 115 7.48 -22.32 0.54
CA VAL A 115 6.03 -22.16 0.77
C VAL A 115 5.47 -23.32 1.59
N SER A 116 4.90 -22.99 2.75
CA SER A 116 4.26 -23.92 3.67
C SER A 116 2.81 -23.51 3.93
N VAL A 117 1.86 -24.39 3.62
CA VAL A 117 0.44 -24.19 3.94
C VAL A 117 0.20 -24.63 5.38
N LEU A 118 -0.10 -23.68 6.27
CA LEU A 118 -0.33 -23.94 7.69
C LEU A 118 -1.77 -24.36 7.98
N ALA A 119 -2.70 -23.82 7.21
CA ALA A 119 -4.11 -24.16 7.29
C ALA A 119 -4.75 -24.02 5.91
N SER A 120 -5.65 -24.92 5.56
CA SER A 120 -6.47 -24.83 4.35
C SER A 120 -7.82 -25.47 4.58
N SER A 121 -8.87 -24.71 4.35
CA SER A 121 -10.27 -25.14 4.48
C SER A 121 -11.13 -24.31 3.53
N PRO A 122 -12.40 -24.69 3.29
CA PRO A 122 -13.31 -23.87 2.49
C PRO A 122 -13.56 -22.46 3.06
N LYS A 123 -13.25 -22.22 4.33
CA LYS A 123 -13.49 -20.94 5.01
C LYS A 123 -12.25 -20.05 5.14
N MET A 124 -11.06 -20.61 4.94
CA MET A 124 -9.81 -19.86 5.04
C MET A 124 -8.61 -20.69 4.59
N ALA A 125 -7.53 -20.00 4.23
CA ALA A 125 -6.20 -20.59 4.13
C ALA A 125 -5.16 -19.68 4.79
N ILE A 126 -4.11 -20.27 5.35
CA ILE A 126 -2.92 -19.58 5.85
C ILE A 126 -1.71 -20.19 5.18
N ILE A 127 -0.94 -19.37 4.50
CA ILE A 127 0.29 -19.74 3.81
C ILE A 127 1.44 -18.96 4.45
N LYS A 128 2.46 -19.68 4.91
CA LYS A 128 3.73 -19.11 5.36
C LYS A 128 4.72 -19.18 4.21
N VAL A 129 5.36 -18.06 3.90
CA VAL A 129 6.43 -18.00 2.91
C VAL A 129 7.72 -17.43 3.47
N LEU A 130 8.84 -18.03 3.07
CA LEU A 130 10.18 -17.69 3.54
C LEU A 130 11.15 -17.50 2.36
N LYS A 131 12.00 -16.48 2.45
CA LYS A 131 13.11 -16.24 1.49
C LYS A 131 14.26 -15.55 2.21
N GLY A 132 15.29 -16.32 2.54
CA GLY A 132 16.36 -15.86 3.43
C GLY A 132 15.81 -15.51 4.80
N GLN A 133 16.05 -14.28 5.27
CA GLN A 133 15.51 -13.78 6.54
C GLN A 133 14.10 -13.19 6.43
N LYS A 134 13.53 -13.10 5.22
CA LYS A 134 12.18 -12.54 5.02
C LYS A 134 11.12 -13.60 5.28
N GLN A 135 10.16 -13.28 6.13
CA GLN A 135 9.00 -14.14 6.42
C GLN A 135 7.70 -13.37 6.21
N VAL A 136 6.80 -13.91 5.38
CA VAL A 136 5.45 -13.36 5.20
C VAL A 136 4.41 -14.43 5.54
N LEU A 137 3.40 -14.07 6.32
CA LEU A 137 2.18 -14.85 6.50
C LEU A 137 1.09 -14.27 5.62
N ILE A 138 0.49 -15.13 4.79
CA ILE A 138 -0.57 -14.79 3.85
C ILE A 138 -1.82 -15.50 4.34
N SER A 139 -2.81 -14.71 4.75
CA SER A 139 -4.12 -15.20 5.16
C SER A 139 -5.12 -14.91 4.06
N LEU A 140 -5.88 -15.92 3.66
CA LEU A 140 -6.93 -15.82 2.65
C LEU A 140 -8.26 -16.18 3.31
N ALA A 141 -9.24 -15.30 3.19
CA ALA A 141 -10.56 -15.50 3.76
C ALA A 141 -11.65 -15.12 2.73
N PRO A 142 -12.64 -15.98 2.46
CA PRO A 142 -13.77 -15.64 1.62
C PRO A 142 -14.55 -14.45 2.19
N LEU A 143 -14.94 -13.54 1.30
CA LEU A 143 -15.81 -12.40 1.55
C LEU A 143 -16.90 -12.40 0.48
N GLN A 144 -18.04 -13.02 0.77
CA GLN A 144 -19.12 -13.23 -0.20
C GLN A 144 -18.64 -13.98 -1.45
N ASP A 145 -18.63 -13.34 -2.62
CA ASP A 145 -18.15 -13.84 -3.91
C ASP A 145 -16.67 -13.54 -4.18
N LYS A 146 -15.98 -12.89 -3.23
CA LYS A 146 -14.58 -12.48 -3.32
C LYS A 146 -13.72 -13.14 -2.25
N VAL A 147 -12.42 -12.86 -2.27
CA VAL A 147 -11.48 -13.30 -1.23
C VAL A 147 -10.66 -12.12 -0.76
N MET A 148 -10.61 -11.89 0.55
CA MET A 148 -9.67 -10.97 1.15
C MET A 148 -8.33 -11.68 1.35
N LEU A 149 -7.25 -11.09 0.83
CA LEU A 149 -5.89 -11.51 1.11
C LEU A 149 -5.25 -10.53 2.06
N THR A 150 -4.66 -11.03 3.13
CA THR A 150 -3.95 -10.24 4.13
C THR A 150 -2.54 -10.79 4.30
N PHE A 151 -1.56 -9.92 4.12
CA PHE A 151 -0.14 -10.21 4.22
C PHE A 151 0.40 -9.58 5.49
N ARG A 152 1.08 -10.37 6.31
CA ARG A 152 1.80 -9.92 7.49
C ARG A 152 3.28 -10.19 7.31
N TYR A 153 4.07 -9.13 7.31
CA TYR A 153 5.53 -9.16 7.23
C TYR A 153 6.12 -8.62 8.54
N GLU A 154 7.14 -9.29 9.06
CA GLU A 154 7.87 -8.85 10.25
C GLU A 154 9.34 -8.63 9.89
N ASN A 155 9.90 -7.48 10.30
CA ASN A 155 11.32 -7.16 10.22
C ASN A 155 11.87 -6.69 11.57
#